data_AF-A0A1I1K3D4-F1
#
_entry.id   AF-A0A1I1K3D4-F1
#
_cell.length_a   1.000
_cell.length_b   1.000
_cell.length_c   1.000
_cell.angle_alpha   90.00
_cell.angle_beta   90.00
_cell.angle_gamma   90.00
#
_symmetry.space_group_name_H-M   'P 1'
#
loop_
_entity.id
_entity.type
_entity.pdbx_description
1 polymer ?
#
loop_
_entity_poly.entity_id
_entity_poly.type
_entity_poly.pdbx_seq_one_letter_code
_entity_poly.pdbx_strand_id
1 'polypeptide(L)'
;MVKYAGKSEEEAKSLVLDSPLVEHALDRYMAIVVRAHELDYHFAMLLAHGEQYWHRGVDSDPPGDFWKWEEQYRLDHNLEADDFIFSDEE
;
A
#
# COMPACT_ATOMS: atom_id res chain seq x y z
N MET A 1 0.45 -6.14 -3.09
CA MET A 1 -0.48 -7.18 -3.60
C MET A 1 0.23 -8.35 -4.26
N VAL A 2 1.14 -8.11 -5.22
CA VAL A 2 1.85 -9.19 -5.93
C VAL A 2 2.61 -10.11 -4.97
N LYS A 3 3.42 -9.53 -4.08
CA LYS A 3 4.24 -10.28 -3.13
C LYS A 3 3.44 -11.08 -2.09
N TYR A 4 2.48 -10.42 -1.42
CA TYR A 4 1.83 -10.96 -0.21
C TYR A 4 0.40 -11.45 -0.41
N ALA A 5 -0.30 -11.04 -1.47
CA ALA A 5 -1.67 -11.49 -1.78
C ALA A 5 -1.72 -12.45 -2.99
N GLY A 6 -0.57 -12.79 -3.58
CA GLY A 6 -0.47 -13.74 -4.69
C GLY A 6 -1.18 -13.30 -5.98
N LYS A 7 -1.38 -12.00 -6.16
CA LYS A 7 -2.00 -11.42 -7.36
C LYS A 7 -0.98 -11.30 -8.49
N SER A 8 -1.42 -11.44 -9.75
CA SER A 8 -0.59 -11.00 -10.89
C SER A 8 -0.43 -9.48 -10.89
N GLU A 9 0.53 -8.96 -11.65
CA GLU A 9 0.67 -7.51 -11.82
C GLU A 9 -0.57 -6.90 -12.48
N GLU A 10 -1.16 -7.60 -13.47
CA GLU A 10 -2.39 -7.16 -14.13
C GLU A 10 -3.59 -7.15 -13.18
N GLU A 11 -3.75 -8.20 -12.35
CA GLU A 11 -4.79 -8.23 -11.33
C GLU A 11 -4.59 -7.12 -10.30
N ALA A 12 -3.37 -6.94 -9.81
CA ALA A 12 -3.04 -5.88 -8.86
C ALA A 12 -3.35 -4.50 -9.45
N LYS A 13 -3.00 -4.28 -10.72
CA LYS A 13 -3.28 -3.03 -11.42
C LYS A 13 -4.79 -2.78 -11.57
N SER A 14 -5.57 -3.78 -11.96
CA SER A 14 -7.03 -3.64 -12.04
C SER A 14 -7.62 -3.33 -10.67
N LEU A 15 -7.24 -4.06 -9.62
CA LEU A 15 -7.74 -3.85 -8.26
C LEU A 15 -7.43 -2.45 -7.71
N VAL A 16 -6.26 -1.89 -8.03
CA VAL A 16 -5.92 -0.51 -7.66
C VAL A 16 -6.79 0.48 -8.41
N LEU A 17 -6.84 0.37 -9.75
CA LEU A 17 -7.50 1.35 -10.60
C LEU A 17 -9.03 1.35 -10.47
N ASP A 18 -9.62 0.19 -10.16
CA ASP A 18 -11.07 0.02 -10.02
C ASP A 18 -11.56 0.29 -8.58
N SER A 19 -10.65 0.59 -7.65
CA SER A 19 -11.01 0.75 -6.23
C SER A 19 -11.44 2.18 -5.91
N PRO A 20 -12.64 2.38 -5.33
CA PRO A 20 -13.06 3.69 -4.80
C PRO A 20 -12.20 4.17 -3.62
N LEU A 21 -11.36 3.29 -3.04
CA LEU A 21 -10.37 3.69 -2.04
C LEU A 21 -9.20 4.45 -2.69
N VAL A 22 -8.88 4.18 -3.95
CA VAL A 22 -7.79 4.82 -4.68
C VAL A 22 -8.31 5.95 -5.55
N GLU A 23 -9.55 5.83 -6.02
CA GLU A 23 -10.27 6.92 -6.68
C GLU A 23 -10.20 8.18 -5.81
N HIS A 24 -9.81 9.31 -6.42
CA HIS A 24 -9.70 10.61 -5.75
C HIS A 24 -8.68 10.69 -4.59
N ALA A 25 -7.71 9.75 -4.52
CA ALA A 25 -6.72 9.71 -3.44
C ALA A 25 -5.89 11.00 -3.28
N LEU A 26 -5.75 11.78 -4.36
CA LEU A 26 -4.95 13.02 -4.40
C LEU A 26 -5.81 14.29 -4.38
N ASP A 27 -7.14 14.18 -4.26
CA ASP A 27 -8.02 15.31 -4.51
C ASP A 27 -7.95 16.38 -3.42
N ARG A 28 -7.65 15.99 -2.16
CA ARG A 28 -7.61 16.89 -1.00
C ARG A 28 -6.60 16.44 0.04
N TYR A 29 -6.05 17.38 0.80
CA TYR A 29 -5.12 17.11 1.91
C TYR A 29 -5.60 15.98 2.83
N MET A 30 -6.85 16.03 3.28
CA MET A 30 -7.39 14.96 4.15
C MET A 30 -7.50 13.59 3.46
N ALA A 31 -7.71 13.56 2.14
CA ALA A 31 -7.72 12.31 1.39
C ALA A 31 -6.32 11.67 1.35
N ILE A 32 -5.28 12.50 1.25
CA ILE A 32 -3.87 12.08 1.31
C ILE A 32 -3.52 11.60 2.72
N VAL A 33 -3.83 12.39 3.76
CA VAL A 33 -3.53 12.04 5.17
C VAL A 33 -4.14 10.71 5.58
N VAL A 34 -5.41 10.47 5.25
CA VAL A 34 -6.12 9.21 5.56
C VAL A 34 -5.56 8.03 4.75
N ARG A 35 -4.74 8.25 3.74
CA ARG A 35 -4.09 7.16 3.00
C ARG A 35 -2.64 6.96 3.42
N ALA A 36 -1.94 8.05 3.75
CA ALA A 36 -0.57 8.03 4.23
C ALA A 36 -0.38 7.37 5.61
N HIS A 37 -1.44 7.29 6.42
CA HIS A 37 -1.34 6.78 7.79
C HIS A 37 -1.20 5.26 7.92
N GLU A 38 -1.28 4.53 6.80
CA GLU A 38 -1.43 3.08 6.80
C GLU A 38 -0.36 2.43 5.93
N LEU A 39 0.06 1.20 6.27
CA LEU A 39 1.13 0.50 5.56
C LEU A 39 0.66 0.01 4.19
N ASP A 40 1.58 -0.03 3.23
CA ASP A 40 1.36 -0.64 1.91
C ASP A 40 0.89 -2.10 2.01
N TYR A 41 1.34 -2.82 3.05
CA TYR A 41 0.84 -4.16 3.36
C TYR A 41 -0.67 -4.17 3.60
N HIS A 42 -1.16 -3.28 4.48
CA HIS A 42 -2.57 -3.20 4.84
C HIS A 42 -3.43 -2.78 3.65
N PHE A 43 -3.00 -1.80 2.85
CA PHE A 43 -3.68 -1.46 1.60
C PHE A 43 -3.73 -2.65 0.65
N ALA A 44 -2.62 -3.38 0.51
CA ALA A 44 -2.57 -4.54 -0.35
C ALA A 44 -3.55 -5.64 0.10
N MET A 45 -3.65 -5.91 1.41
CA MET A 45 -4.57 -6.92 1.92
C MET A 45 -6.02 -6.46 1.81
N LEU A 46 -6.31 -5.19 2.11
CA LEU A 46 -7.63 -4.60 1.97
C LEU A 46 -8.14 -4.66 0.52
N LEU A 47 -7.31 -4.27 -0.45
CA LEU A 47 -7.68 -4.29 -1.86
C LEU A 47 -7.84 -5.72 -2.40
N ALA A 48 -7.01 -6.67 -1.94
CA ALA A 48 -7.05 -8.04 -2.44
C ALA A 48 -8.14 -8.92 -1.80
N HIS A 49 -8.48 -8.68 -0.53
CA HIS A 49 -9.33 -9.56 0.28
C HIS A 49 -10.59 -8.87 0.82
N GLY A 50 -10.70 -7.55 0.65
CA GLY A 50 -11.80 -6.72 1.13
C GLY A 50 -11.63 -6.28 2.59
N GLU A 51 -12.60 -5.50 3.07
CA GLU A 51 -12.62 -5.05 4.45
C GLU A 51 -12.61 -6.22 5.44
N GLN A 52 -11.94 -6.00 6.57
CA GLN A 52 -11.81 -6.96 7.66
C GLN A 52 -11.25 -8.31 7.20
N TYR A 53 -10.29 -8.27 6.27
CA TYR A 53 -9.65 -9.46 5.72
C TYR A 53 -9.08 -10.40 6.80
N TRP A 54 -8.76 -9.90 7.99
CA TRP A 54 -8.29 -10.70 9.12
C TRP A 54 -9.31 -11.72 9.62
N HIS A 55 -10.61 -11.47 9.44
CA HIS A 55 -11.64 -12.47 9.73
C HIS A 55 -11.67 -13.63 8.73
N ARG A 56 -10.92 -13.51 7.62
CA ARG A 56 -10.82 -14.52 6.56
C ARG A 56 -9.51 -15.32 6.63
N GLY A 57 -8.75 -15.18 7.72
CA GLY A 57 -7.52 -15.94 7.97
C GLY A 57 -6.26 -15.35 7.36
N VAL A 58 -6.30 -14.09 6.91
CA VAL A 58 -5.12 -13.32 6.51
C VAL A 58 -4.61 -12.55 7.71
N ASP A 59 -3.31 -12.58 8.00
CA ASP A 59 -2.78 -11.86 9.16
C ASP A 59 -2.95 -10.34 8.99
N SER A 60 -3.32 -9.65 10.06
CA SER A 60 -3.31 -8.18 10.05
C SER A 60 -1.88 -7.66 10.11
N ASP A 61 -0.99 -8.33 10.84
CA ASP A 61 0.38 -7.87 10.98
C ASP A 61 1.21 -8.22 9.73
N PRO A 62 2.04 -7.29 9.21
CA PRO A 62 2.94 -7.60 8.12
C PRO A 62 3.89 -8.76 8.50
N PRO A 63 4.23 -9.64 7.55
CA PRO A 63 5.24 -10.67 7.77
C PRO A 63 6.58 -10.07 8.23
N GLY A 64 7.35 -10.80 9.03
CA GLY A 64 8.59 -10.29 9.62
C GLY A 64 9.67 -9.86 8.62
N ASP A 65 9.56 -10.27 7.34
CA ASP A 65 10.46 -9.87 6.26
C ASP A 65 9.96 -8.65 5.45
N PHE A 66 8.81 -8.08 5.80
CA PHE A 66 8.14 -7.00 5.06
C PHE A 66 9.06 -5.82 4.78
N TRP A 67 9.67 -5.25 5.82
CA TRP A 67 10.53 -4.07 5.69
C TRP A 67 11.76 -4.33 4.82
N LYS A 68 12.36 -5.52 4.94
CA LYS A 68 13.51 -5.90 4.12
C LYS A 68 13.12 -6.09 2.65
N TRP A 69 11.96 -6.68 2.40
CA TRP A 69 11.43 -6.82 1.04
C TRP A 69 11.12 -5.45 0.43
N GLU A 70 10.47 -4.57 1.19
CA GLU A 70 10.09 -3.24 0.73
C GLU A 70 11.32 -2.39 0.38
N GLU A 71 12.32 -2.35 1.25
CA GLU A 71 13.60 -1.67 1.01
C GLU A 71 14.26 -2.17 -0.28
N GLN A 72 14.37 -3.50 -0.44
CA GLN A 72 14.95 -4.09 -1.64
C GLN A 72 14.13 -3.76 -2.90
N TYR A 73 12.80 -3.77 -2.82
CA TYR A 73 11.93 -3.44 -3.94
C TYR A 73 12.13 -1.98 -4.39
N ARG A 74 12.25 -1.03 -3.44
CA ARG A 74 12.53 0.38 -3.78
C ARG A 74 13.86 0.52 -4.53
N LEU A 75 14.91 -0.16 -4.06
CA LEU A 75 16.23 -0.15 -4.70
C LEU A 75 16.19 -0.75 -6.11
N ASP A 76 15.57 -1.91 -6.27
CA ASP A 76 15.50 -2.64 -7.54
C ASP A 76 14.74 -1.85 -8.62
N HIS A 77 13.82 -0.98 -8.21
CA HIS A 77 12.95 -0.19 -9.08
C HIS A 77 13.31 1.30 -9.14
N ASN A 78 14.42 1.73 -8.51
CA ASN A 78 14.85 3.12 -8.47
C ASN A 78 13.76 4.08 -7.96
N LEU A 79 13.12 3.69 -6.85
CA LEU A 79 12.14 4.50 -6.13
C LEU A 79 12.82 5.35 -5.04
N GLU A 80 12.16 6.44 -4.63
CA GLU A 80 12.64 7.29 -3.55
C GLU A 80 12.61 6.54 -2.20
N ALA A 81 13.54 6.90 -1.32
CA ALA A 81 13.68 6.27 0.00
C ALA A 81 12.60 6.73 0.99
N ASP A 82 12.13 7.97 0.85
CA ASP A 82 11.14 8.59 1.73
C ASP A 82 9.86 8.90 0.96
N ASP A 83 8.73 8.59 1.59
CA ASP A 83 7.39 8.88 1.02
C ASP A 83 7.02 10.37 1.17
N PHE A 84 7.67 11.09 2.10
CA PHE A 84 7.44 12.51 2.36
C PHE A 84 8.74 13.29 2.52
N ILE A 85 8.84 14.41 1.79
CA ILE A 85 9.91 15.40 1.95
C ILE A 85 9.31 16.59 2.71
N PHE A 86 9.74 16.79 3.95
CA PHE A 86 9.31 17.92 4.76
C PHE A 86 10.25 19.11 4.51
N SER A 87 9.69 20.28 4.20
CA SER A 87 10.45 21.53 4.13
C SER A 87 10.58 22.15 5.52
N ASP A 88 11.74 22.73 5.83
CA ASP A 88 12.02 23.43 7.10
C ASP A 88 11.27 24.78 7.26
N GLU A 89 10.26 25.07 6.43
CA GLU A 89 9.48 26.31 6.54
C GLU A 89 8.39 26.17 7.63
N GLU A 90 8.65 26.79 8.79
CA GLU A 90 7.70 27.03 9.91
C GLU A 90 6.61 28.06 9.58
#